data_AF-H0HNL4-F1
#
_entry.id   AF-H0HNL4-F1
#
_cell.length_a   1.000
_cell.length_b   1.000
_cell.length_c   1.000
_cell.angle_alpha   90.00
_cell.angle_beta   90.00
_cell.angle_gamma   90.00
#
_symmetry.space_group_name_H-M   'P 1'
#
loop_
_entity.id
_entity.type
_entity.pdbx_description
1 polymer ?
#
loop_
_entity_poly.entity_id
_entity_poly.type
_entity_poly.pdbx_seq_one_letter_code
_entity_poly.pdbx_strand_id
1 'polypeptide(L)'
;MTPHRFHNGLRILLNLDRIELVDAGVLRRGDHAAWETFCGDPYRFFIRVDDAKREALWKLIEARQPPAVNLITPLQAAYHALRSYQYGNGSPDLAIATADACAAALTEAGATP
;
A
#
# COMPACT_ATOMS: atom_id res chain seq x y z
N MET A 1 7.71 -0.44 7.33
CA MET A 1 6.23 -0.46 7.16
C MET A 1 5.63 0.66 7.98
N THR A 2 4.70 1.45 7.45
CA THR A 2 4.03 2.53 8.19
C THR A 2 2.85 1.98 9.02
N PRO A 3 2.40 2.65 10.10
CA PRO A 3 1.24 2.21 10.89
C PRO A 3 -0.03 2.06 10.04
N HIS A 4 -0.26 2.98 9.10
CA HIS A 4 -1.39 2.91 8.16
C HIS A 4 -1.32 1.67 7.27
N ARG A 5 -0.14 1.36 6.71
CA ARG A 5 0.04 0.18 5.85
C ARG A 5 -0.15 -1.12 6.64
N PHE A 6 0.33 -1.15 7.89
CA PHE A 6 0.10 -2.27 8.80
C PHE A 6 -1.39 -2.46 9.10
N HIS A 7 -2.09 -1.39 9.50
CA HIS A 7 -3.53 -1.43 9.77
C HIS A 7 -4.33 -1.88 8.54
N ASN A 8 -3.99 -1.38 7.35
CA ASN A 8 -4.59 -1.85 6.09
C ASN A 8 -4.31 -3.33 5.85
N GLY A 9 -3.10 -3.81 6.17
CA GLY A 9 -2.76 -5.22 6.05
C GLY A 9 -3.65 -6.11 6.91
N LEU A 10 -3.92 -5.69 8.15
CA LEU A 10 -4.85 -6.40 9.04
C LEU A 10 -6.28 -6.41 8.47
N ARG A 11 -6.76 -5.27 7.95
CA ARG A 11 -8.08 -5.19 7.31
C ARG A 11 -8.17 -6.06 6.07
N ILE A 12 -7.12 -6.12 5.25
CA ILE A 12 -7.06 -6.98 4.07
C ILE A 12 -7.16 -8.44 4.49
N LEU A 13 -6.38 -8.85 5.51
CA LEU A 13 -6.38 -10.22 6.04
C LEU A 13 -7.78 -10.65 6.50
N LEU A 14 -8.54 -9.76 7.17
CA LEU A 14 -9.93 -10.03 7.56
C LEU A 14 -10.90 -10.23 6.37
N ASN A 15 -10.55 -9.71 5.18
CA ASN A 15 -11.39 -9.74 3.98
C ASN A 15 -10.85 -10.68 2.89
N LEU A 16 -9.91 -11.58 3.23
CA LEU A 16 -9.49 -12.64 2.31
C LEU A 16 -10.55 -13.74 2.31
N ASP A 17 -10.91 -14.21 1.12
CA ASP A 17 -11.84 -15.32 0.98
C ASP A 17 -11.13 -16.69 0.86
N ARG A 18 -11.91 -17.76 1.00
CA ARG A 18 -11.39 -19.13 0.95
C ARG A 18 -10.74 -19.48 -0.39
N ILE A 19 -11.28 -18.98 -1.50
CA ILE A 19 -10.79 -19.30 -2.84
C ILE A 19 -9.40 -18.68 -3.00
N GLU A 20 -9.22 -17.42 -2.60
CA GLU A 20 -7.92 -16.76 -2.63
C GLU A 20 -6.85 -17.49 -1.82
N LEU A 21 -7.22 -17.96 -0.62
CA LEU A 21 -6.31 -18.73 0.23
C LEU A 21 -5.94 -20.09 -0.38
N VAL A 22 -6.88 -20.73 -1.08
CA VAL A 22 -6.62 -22.00 -1.78
C VAL A 22 -5.75 -21.77 -3.01
N ASP A 23 -6.04 -20.75 -3.80
CA ASP A 23 -5.30 -20.42 -5.02
C ASP A 23 -3.86 -19.97 -4.71
N ALA A 24 -3.66 -19.27 -3.59
CA ALA A 24 -2.33 -18.93 -3.08
C ALA A 24 -1.60 -20.11 -2.41
N GLY A 25 -2.23 -21.28 -2.28
CA GLY A 25 -1.65 -22.46 -1.63
C GLY A 25 -1.53 -22.37 -0.11
N VAL A 26 -2.17 -21.38 0.53
CA VAL A 26 -2.24 -21.24 2.00
C VAL A 26 -3.12 -22.34 2.58
N LEU A 27 -4.24 -22.62 1.93
CA LEU A 27 -5.18 -23.69 2.28
C LEU A 27 -5.20 -24.77 1.19
N ARG A 28 -5.46 -26.01 1.59
CA ARG A 28 -5.74 -27.09 0.63
C ARG A 28 -7.20 -27.03 0.18
N ARG A 29 -7.46 -27.39 -1.07
CA ARG A 29 -8.84 -27.53 -1.57
C ARG A 29 -9.57 -28.60 -0.73
N GLY A 30 -10.73 -28.25 -0.16
CA GLY A 30 -11.50 -29.13 0.71
C GLY A 30 -11.11 -29.10 2.20
N ASP A 31 -10.10 -28.32 2.60
CA ASP A 31 -9.71 -28.19 4.02
C ASP A 31 -10.64 -27.21 4.75
N HIS A 32 -11.79 -27.71 5.17
CA HIS A 32 -12.81 -26.93 5.87
C HIS A 32 -12.40 -26.55 7.30
N ALA A 33 -11.63 -27.40 7.97
CA ALA A 33 -11.16 -27.15 9.34
C ALA A 33 -10.16 -25.99 9.40
N ALA A 34 -9.22 -25.94 8.44
CA ALA A 34 -8.30 -24.82 8.34
C ALA A 34 -9.00 -23.51 7.95
N TRP A 35 -10.06 -23.58 7.12
CA TRP A 35 -10.91 -22.43 6.82
C TRP A 35 -11.66 -21.91 8.06
N GLU A 36 -12.28 -22.79 8.85
CA GLU A 36 -12.94 -22.39 10.10
C GLU A 36 -11.95 -21.78 11.09
N THR A 37 -10.74 -22.35 11.20
CA THR A 37 -9.68 -21.80 12.06
C THR A 37 -9.28 -20.40 11.60
N PHE A 38 -9.16 -20.19 10.29
CA PHE A 38 -8.87 -18.86 9.73
C PHE A 38 -10.00 -17.88 10.05
N CYS A 39 -11.27 -18.23 9.79
CA CYS A 39 -12.40 -17.36 10.08
C CYS A 39 -12.55 -17.01 11.56
N GLY A 40 -12.20 -17.93 12.47
CA GLY A 40 -12.28 -17.70 13.91
C GLY A 40 -11.25 -16.69 14.42
N ASP A 41 -10.00 -16.76 13.93
CA ASP A 41 -8.93 -15.83 14.31
C ASP A 41 -7.86 -15.74 13.19
N PRO A 42 -8.07 -14.85 12.19
CA PRO A 42 -7.15 -14.72 11.05
C PRO A 42 -5.74 -14.29 11.46
N TYR A 43 -5.62 -13.49 12.54
CA TYR A 43 -4.34 -12.98 13.02
C TYR A 43 -3.51 -14.08 13.66
N ARG A 44 -4.14 -14.87 14.54
CA ARG A 44 -3.47 -16.02 15.15
C ARG A 44 -3.16 -17.09 14.12
N PHE A 45 -4.01 -17.28 13.10
CA PHE A 45 -3.70 -18.13 11.97
C PHE A 45 -2.41 -17.69 11.28
N PHE A 46 -2.30 -16.41 10.90
CA PHE A 46 -1.12 -15.85 10.25
C PHE A 46 0.18 -16.04 11.08
N ILE A 47 0.10 -15.91 12.41
CA ILE A 47 1.25 -16.09 13.31
C ILE A 47 1.68 -17.56 13.41
N ARG A 48 0.75 -18.51 13.30
CA ARG A 48 1.00 -19.93 13.57
C ARG A 48 1.33 -20.78 12.35
N VAL A 49 1.01 -20.31 11.14
CA VAL A 49 1.34 -21.05 9.91
C VAL A 49 2.84 -21.13 9.69
N ASP A 50 3.25 -22.13 8.90
CA ASP A 50 4.64 -22.25 8.46
C ASP A 50 5.06 -21.08 7.55
N ASP A 51 6.37 -20.94 7.37
CA ASP A 51 6.99 -19.84 6.63
C ASP A 51 6.50 -19.72 5.17
N ALA A 52 6.25 -20.86 4.49
CA ALA A 52 5.80 -20.85 3.11
C ALA A 52 4.38 -20.31 2.99
N LYS A 53 3.48 -20.74 3.88
CA LYS A 53 2.10 -20.22 3.96
C LYS A 53 2.06 -18.76 4.41
N ARG A 54 2.91 -18.38 5.37
CA ARG A 54 3.02 -16.98 5.81
C ARG A 54 3.41 -16.07 4.65
N GLU A 55 4.40 -16.48 3.85
CA GLU A 55 4.85 -15.74 2.68
C GLU A 55 3.74 -15.63 1.62
N ALA A 56 3.01 -16.72 1.37
CA ALA A 56 1.87 -16.71 0.45
C ALA A 56 0.74 -15.77 0.92
N LEU A 57 0.40 -15.80 2.21
CA LEU A 57 -0.54 -14.84 2.81
C LEU A 57 -0.04 -13.39 2.69
N TRP A 58 1.26 -13.18 2.94
CA TRP A 58 1.86 -11.85 2.85
C TRP A 58 1.76 -11.29 1.43
N LYS A 59 1.98 -12.12 0.41
CA LYS A 59 1.82 -11.72 -1.01
C LYS A 59 0.39 -11.31 -1.34
N LEU A 60 -0.61 -12.03 -0.83
CA LEU A 60 -2.02 -11.64 -0.99
C LEU A 60 -2.30 -10.29 -0.33
N ILE A 61 -1.76 -10.09 0.87
CA ILE A 61 -1.89 -8.81 1.58
C ILE A 61 -1.25 -7.69 0.76
N GLU A 62 0.01 -7.86 0.32
CA GLU A 62 0.73 -6.86 -0.47
C GLU A 62 0.05 -6.53 -1.80
N ALA A 63 -0.50 -7.52 -2.50
CA ALA A 63 -1.20 -7.31 -3.76
C ALA A 63 -2.44 -6.39 -3.63
N ARG A 64 -3.04 -6.33 -2.44
CA ARG A 64 -4.20 -5.48 -2.13
C ARG A 64 -3.83 -4.20 -1.37
N GLN A 65 -2.56 -4.01 -1.01
CA GLN A 65 -2.14 -2.75 -0.39
C GLN A 65 -2.31 -1.61 -1.40
N PRO A 66 -2.77 -0.43 -0.96
CA PRO A 66 -2.71 0.75 -1.81
C PRO A 66 -1.25 1.04 -2.18
N PRO A 67 -1.00 1.55 -3.39
CA PRO A 67 0.35 1.92 -3.79
C PRO A 67 0.91 2.94 -2.80
N ALA A 68 2.20 2.83 -2.52
CA ALA A 68 2.88 3.86 -1.73
C ALA A 68 2.93 5.13 -2.58
N VAL A 69 2.45 6.25 -2.02
CA VAL A 69 2.53 7.56 -2.67
C VAL A 69 4.00 7.89 -2.92
N ASN A 70 4.35 8.17 -4.17
CA ASN A 70 5.71 8.58 -4.51
C ASN A 70 5.85 10.11 -4.40
N LEU A 71 6.33 10.56 -3.24
CA LEU A 71 6.54 11.99 -2.97
C LEU A 71 7.90 12.51 -3.47
N ILE A 72 8.79 11.66 -3.99
CA ILE A 72 10.15 12.10 -4.34
C ILE A 72 10.12 13.10 -5.50
N THR A 73 9.43 12.74 -6.59
CA THR A 73 9.31 13.59 -7.78
C THR A 73 8.69 14.97 -7.48
N PRO A 74 7.54 15.09 -6.80
CA PRO A 74 6.96 16.40 -6.49
C PRO A 74 7.82 17.20 -5.51
N LEU A 75 8.46 16.56 -4.53
CA LEU A 75 9.37 17.28 -3.61
C LEU A 75 10.61 17.81 -4.33
N GLN A 76 11.18 17.05 -5.27
CA GLN A 76 12.27 17.51 -6.12
C GLN A 76 11.85 18.68 -7.00
N ALA A 77 10.67 18.60 -7.63
CA ALA A 77 10.13 19.70 -8.43
C ALA A 77 9.92 20.97 -7.59
N ALA A 78 9.37 20.83 -6.38
CA ALA A 78 9.20 21.94 -5.44
C ALA A 78 10.53 22.55 -5.00
N TYR A 79 11.54 21.71 -4.70
CA TYR A 79 12.88 22.18 -4.36
C TYR A 79 13.51 22.99 -5.50
N HIS A 80 13.43 22.50 -6.74
CA HIS A 80 13.99 23.20 -7.90
C HIS A 80 13.27 24.52 -8.19
N ALA A 81 11.94 24.57 -8.05
CA ALA A 81 11.18 25.81 -8.19
C ALA A 81 11.58 26.85 -7.15
N LEU A 82 11.66 26.47 -5.87
CA LEU A 82 12.09 27.36 -4.79
C LEU A 82 13.52 27.88 -5.01
N ARG A 83 14.44 27.02 -5.46
CA ARG A 83 15.81 27.43 -5.81
C ARG A 83 15.84 28.38 -7.00
N SER A 84 15.04 28.14 -8.05
CA SER A 84 14.93 29.06 -9.19
C SER A 84 14.50 30.46 -8.75
N TYR A 85 13.49 30.55 -7.89
CA TYR A 85 13.04 31.81 -7.30
C TYR A 85 14.12 32.52 -6.49
N GLN A 86 14.89 31.79 -5.69
CA GLN A 86 16.00 32.36 -4.91
C GLN A 86 17.03 33.09 -5.78
N TYR A 87 17.25 32.61 -7.01
CA TYR A 87 18.19 33.21 -7.96
C TYR A 87 17.53 34.24 -8.91
N GLY A 88 16.31 34.67 -8.60
CA GLY A 88 15.59 35.70 -9.38
C GLY A 88 14.88 35.18 -10.64
N ASN A 89 14.90 33.88 -10.89
CA ASN A 89 14.19 33.26 -12.01
C ASN A 89 12.76 32.90 -11.57
N GLY A 90 11.89 33.92 -11.55
CA GLY A 90 10.45 33.75 -11.37
C GLY A 90 9.77 33.24 -12.64
N SER A 91 9.98 31.98 -13.01
CA SER A 91 9.32 31.34 -14.15
C SER A 91 7.92 30.88 -13.76
N PRO A 92 6.85 31.46 -14.35
CA PRO A 92 5.48 31.01 -14.11
C PRO A 92 5.26 29.56 -14.57
N ASP A 93 5.87 29.16 -15.69
CA ASP A 93 5.75 27.81 -16.24
C ASP A 93 6.32 26.76 -15.28
N LEU A 94 7.46 27.07 -14.63
CA LEU A 94 8.05 26.19 -13.61
C LEU A 94 7.13 26.08 -12.38
N ALA A 95 6.52 27.18 -11.96
CA ALA A 95 5.60 27.18 -10.83
C ALA A 95 4.34 26.34 -11.11
N ILE A 96 3.79 26.42 -12.33
CA ILE A 96 2.65 25.61 -12.77
C ILE A 96 3.03 24.12 -12.79
N ALA A 97 4.15 23.77 -13.42
CA ALA A 97 4.59 22.37 -13.50
C ALA A 97 4.85 21.75 -12.12
N THR A 98 5.39 22.52 -11.18
CA THR A 98 5.56 22.10 -9.79
C THR A 98 4.20 21.93 -9.09
N ALA A 99 3.28 22.87 -9.26
CA ALA A 99 1.94 22.79 -8.67
C ALA A 99 1.18 21.55 -9.18
N ASP A 100 1.25 21.26 -10.48
CA ASP A 100 0.64 20.08 -11.08
C ASP A 100 1.24 18.78 -10.52
N ALA A 101 2.57 18.70 -10.39
CA ALA A 101 3.23 17.55 -9.79
C ALA A 101 2.82 17.35 -8.31
N CYS A 102 2.73 18.43 -7.54
CA CYS A 102 2.27 18.39 -6.15
C CYS A 102 0.79 17.99 -6.04
N ALA A 103 -0.09 18.53 -6.90
CA ALA A 103 -1.52 18.22 -6.91
C ALA A 103 -1.78 16.74 -7.27
N ALA A 104 -1.04 16.20 -8.25
CA ALA A 104 -1.11 14.79 -8.60
C ALA A 104 -0.73 13.90 -7.40
N ALA A 105 0.36 14.23 -6.70
CA ALA A 105 0.82 13.47 -5.54
C ALA A 105 -0.11 13.58 -4.31
N LEU A 106 -0.73 14.75 -4.09
CA LEU A 106 -1.74 14.93 -3.05
C LEU A 106 -3.00 14.10 -3.34
N THR A 107 -3.42 14.06 -4.61
CA THR A 107 -4.54 13.22 -5.06
C THR A 107 -4.24 11.74 -4.85
N GLU A 108 -3.04 11.27 -5.21
CA GLU A 108 -2.58 9.90 -4.93
C GLU A 108 -2.54 9.58 -3.42
N ALA A 109 -2.23 10.57 -2.59
CA ALA A 109 -2.25 10.45 -1.13
C ALA A 109 -3.65 10.47 -0.51
N GLY A 110 -4.70 10.72 -1.30
CA GLY A 110 -6.06 10.91 -0.79
C GLY A 110 -6.25 12.22 -0.02
N ALA A 111 -5.35 13.19 -0.19
CA ALA A 111 -5.50 14.54 0.32
C ALA A 111 -6.16 15.42 -0.75
N THR A 112 -7.30 16.03 -0.44
CA THR A 112 -7.87 17.09 -1.28
C THR A 112 -6.98 18.34 -1.20
N PRO A 113 -6.56 18.93 -2.34
CA PRO A 113 -5.76 20.14 -2.37
C PRO A 113 -6.49 21.36 -1.79
#